data_AF-A0A534N108-F1
#
_entry.id   AF-A0A534N108-F1
#
_cell.length_a   1.000
_cell.length_b   1.000
_cell.length_c   1.000
_cell.angle_alpha   90.00
_cell.angle_beta   90.00
_cell.angle_gamma   90.00
#
_symmetry.space_group_name_H-M   'P 1'
#
loop_
_entity.id
_entity.type
_entity.pdbx_description
1 polymer ?
#
loop_
_entity_poly.entity_id
_entity_poly.type
_entity_poly.pdbx_seq_one_letter_code
_entity_poly.pdbx_strand_id
1 'polypeptide(L)'
;MRSLRARPFAVLALLTAIVMSTTLGGLATVGIWSTHPFGAGKGGAPSIVVDSRGQAHIFVPWGRLRYYTTAGGQWAEYVLPETDFVFHGSIAIDREDRLHVAYATAKVVDNRI
;
A
#
# COMPACT_ATOMS: atom_id res chain seq x y z
N MET A 1 60.12 24.79 -35.74
CA MET A 1 58.89 24.41 -36.47
C MET A 1 58.27 23.22 -35.73
N ARG A 2 57.58 23.46 -34.62
CA ARG A 2 56.11 23.34 -34.40
C ARG A 2 55.54 21.94 -34.69
N SER A 3 55.55 21.12 -33.65
CA SER A 3 54.83 19.85 -33.48
C SER A 3 53.31 20.07 -33.48
N LEU A 4 52.56 19.28 -34.25
CA LEU A 4 51.11 19.20 -34.22
C LEU A 4 50.67 18.41 -32.99
N ARG A 5 50.12 19.09 -31.98
CA ARG A 5 49.38 18.46 -30.87
C ARG A 5 47.89 18.47 -31.22
N ALA A 6 47.30 17.29 -31.41
CA ALA A 6 45.86 17.14 -31.42
C ALA A 6 45.33 17.11 -29.97
N ARG A 7 44.29 17.89 -29.69
CA ARG A 7 43.42 17.78 -28.49
C ARG A 7 42.13 17.09 -28.94
N PRO A 8 41.50 16.23 -28.10
CA PRO A 8 40.59 16.76 -27.08
C PRO A 8 40.63 16.02 -25.72
N PHE A 9 40.59 16.80 -24.64
CA PHE A 9 40.22 16.34 -23.30
C PHE A 9 38.71 16.55 -23.11
N ALA A 10 37.93 15.48 -23.30
CA ALA A 10 36.56 15.25 -22.82
C ALA A 10 36.26 13.80 -23.25
N VAL A 11 36.09 12.81 -22.38
CA VAL A 11 35.05 12.64 -21.37
C VAL A 11 35.54 11.72 -20.25
N LEU A 12 35.05 12.02 -19.06
CA LEU A 12 35.40 11.55 -17.72
C LEU A 12 34.91 10.10 -17.42
N ALA A 13 35.83 9.29 -16.86
CA ALA A 13 35.64 8.14 -15.96
C ALA A 13 34.51 7.12 -16.24
N LEU A 14 34.84 6.06 -16.99
CA LEU A 14 34.14 4.77 -16.95
C LEU A 14 34.71 3.92 -15.79
N LEU A 15 34.08 3.96 -14.61
CA LEU A 15 34.47 3.13 -13.46
C LEU A 15 33.78 1.75 -13.53
N THR A 16 34.62 0.74 -13.40
CA THR A 16 34.35 -0.69 -13.46
C THR A 16 33.64 -1.20 -12.20
N ALA A 17 32.62 -2.04 -12.39
CA ALA A 17 32.30 -3.15 -11.49
C ALA A 17 31.49 -4.19 -12.26
N ILE A 18 32.17 -5.03 -13.04
CA ILE A 18 31.61 -6.31 -13.48
C ILE A 18 31.79 -7.28 -12.32
N VAL A 19 30.69 -7.63 -11.67
CA VAL A 19 30.51 -8.95 -11.04
C VAL A 19 29.44 -9.63 -11.90
N MET A 20 29.87 -10.32 -12.95
CA MET A 20 29.91 -11.78 -13.01
C MET A 20 28.55 -12.44 -12.74
N SER A 21 27.82 -12.79 -13.80
CA SER A 21 27.48 -14.19 -14.11
C SER A 21 26.18 -14.27 -14.89
N THR A 22 26.31 -14.55 -16.19
CA THR A 22 25.22 -15.11 -16.98
C THR A 22 25.08 -16.59 -16.62
N THR A 23 24.01 -16.97 -15.91
CA THR A 23 23.45 -18.32 -16.05
C THR A 23 21.93 -18.24 -16.10
N LEU A 24 21.40 -18.77 -17.20
CA LEU A 24 20.00 -19.09 -17.43
C LEU A 24 19.59 -20.13 -16.38
N GLY A 25 18.74 -19.76 -15.41
CA GLY A 25 18.36 -20.67 -14.33
C GLY A 25 17.35 -20.06 -13.38
N GLY A 26 16.08 -20.04 -13.80
CA GLY A 26 14.95 -19.73 -12.93
C GLY A 26 14.78 -18.23 -12.65
N LEU A 27 13.94 -17.58 -13.46
CA LEU A 27 13.16 -16.45 -12.97
C LEU A 27 12.18 -17.00 -11.92
N ALA A 28 12.69 -17.34 -10.74
CA ALA A 28 11.88 -17.25 -9.55
C ALA A 28 11.61 -15.75 -9.43
N THR A 29 10.40 -15.33 -9.79
CA THR A 29 9.81 -14.11 -9.26
C THR A 29 9.83 -14.26 -7.75
N VAL A 30 10.98 -13.96 -7.13
CA VAL A 30 11.05 -13.71 -5.70
C VAL A 30 10.10 -12.54 -5.52
N GLY A 31 8.94 -12.82 -4.94
CA GLY A 31 7.94 -11.79 -4.65
C GLY A 31 8.62 -10.73 -3.80
N ILE A 32 8.95 -9.61 -4.42
CA ILE A 32 9.44 -8.44 -3.69
C ILE A 32 8.22 -7.96 -2.92
N TRP A 33 8.26 -8.13 -1.60
CA TRP A 33 7.24 -7.56 -0.73
C TRP A 33 7.24 -6.05 -0.90
N SER A 34 6.09 -5.49 -1.27
CA SER A 34 5.86 -4.05 -1.25
C SER A 34 5.04 -3.71 -0.01
N THR A 35 5.39 -2.62 0.65
CA THR A 35 4.67 -2.13 1.84
C THR A 35 4.03 -0.79 1.53
N HIS A 36 2.79 -0.59 1.95
CA HIS A 36 2.14 0.71 1.91
C HIS A 36 1.78 1.14 3.34
N PRO A 37 2.40 2.22 3.87
CA PRO A 37 2.09 2.67 5.22
C PRO A 37 0.74 3.37 5.24
N PHE A 38 -0.15 2.96 6.15
CA PHE A 38 -1.34 3.72 6.50
C PHE A 38 -1.03 4.64 7.70
N GLY A 39 -1.75 5.76 7.83
CA GLY A 39 -1.46 6.80 8.83
C GLY A 39 -1.28 6.26 10.25
N ALA A 40 -0.36 6.87 11.01
CA ALA A 40 -0.02 6.44 12.37
C ALA A 40 -1.22 6.51 13.32
N GLY A 41 -1.54 5.39 13.97
CA GLY A 41 -2.59 5.29 14.96
C GLY A 41 -2.59 3.89 15.57
N LYS A 42 -3.08 3.75 16.81
CA LYS A 42 -3.31 2.44 17.42
C LYS A 42 -4.39 1.74 16.60
N GLY A 43 -4.04 0.91 15.63
CA GLY A 43 -5.05 0.21 14.81
C GLY A 43 -5.69 -0.92 15.61
N GLY A 44 -7.03 -0.98 15.64
CA GLY A 44 -7.72 -2.23 15.96
C GLY A 44 -7.40 -3.29 14.92
N ALA A 45 -7.73 -4.55 15.20
CA ALA A 45 -7.45 -5.67 14.30
C ALA A 45 -8.09 -5.44 12.91
N PRO A 46 -7.29 -5.22 11.84
CA PRO A 46 -7.83 -4.94 10.51
C PRO A 46 -8.40 -6.22 9.88
N SER A 47 -9.30 -6.03 8.92
CA SER A 47 -9.86 -7.11 8.10
C SER A 47 -9.69 -6.75 6.62
N ILE A 48 -9.33 -7.72 5.78
CA ILE A 48 -9.03 -7.51 4.36
C ILE A 48 -9.77 -8.51 3.49
N VAL A 49 -10.29 -8.04 2.35
CA VAL A 49 -10.81 -8.86 1.24
C VAL A 49 -10.25 -8.35 -0.09
N VAL A 50 -10.36 -9.18 -1.13
CA VAL A 50 -9.97 -8.83 -2.50
C VAL A 50 -11.18 -9.01 -3.40
N ASP A 51 -11.47 -8.03 -4.26
CA ASP A 51 -12.59 -8.11 -5.20
C ASP A 51 -12.27 -8.96 -6.45
N SER A 52 -13.26 -9.17 -7.32
CA SER A 52 -13.07 -9.93 -8.56
C SER A 52 -12.06 -9.29 -9.54
N ARG A 53 -11.73 -8.00 -9.35
CA ARG A 53 -10.74 -7.24 -10.15
C ARG A 53 -9.35 -7.26 -9.52
N GLY A 54 -9.15 -7.97 -8.41
CA GLY A 54 -7.87 -8.03 -7.71
C GLY A 54 -7.56 -6.79 -6.86
N GLN A 55 -8.56 -5.95 -6.60
CA GLN A 55 -8.42 -4.76 -5.76
C GLN A 55 -8.58 -5.13 -4.29
N ALA A 56 -7.67 -4.63 -3.45
CA ALA A 56 -7.71 -4.88 -2.03
C ALA A 56 -8.68 -3.91 -1.35
N HIS A 57 -9.38 -4.41 -0.33
CA HIS A 57 -10.30 -3.64 0.51
C HIS A 57 -9.98 -3.95 1.96
N ILE A 58 -9.51 -2.96 2.71
CA ILE A 58 -9.10 -3.09 4.10
C ILE A 58 -10.02 -2.25 4.97
N PHE A 59 -10.60 -2.91 5.96
CA PHE A 59 -11.39 -2.32 7.02
C PHE A 59 -10.57 -2.21 8.31
N VAL A 60 -10.53 -1.04 8.93
CA VAL A 60 -9.79 -0.81 10.18
C VAL A 60 -10.72 -0.22 11.26
N PRO A 61 -11.08 -1.00 12.29
CA PRO A 61 -11.90 -0.51 13.40
C PRO A 61 -11.03 0.21 14.44
N TRP A 62 -11.02 1.55 14.42
CA TRP A 62 -10.41 2.31 15.53
C TRP A 62 -10.98 3.72 15.68
N GLY A 63 -11.81 3.92 16.70
CA GLY A 63 -12.55 5.18 16.87
C GLY A 63 -13.50 5.35 15.71
N ARG A 64 -13.16 6.22 14.75
CA ARG A 64 -13.89 6.32 13.48
C ARG A 64 -13.46 5.18 12.55
N LEU A 65 -14.43 4.61 11.86
CA LEU A 65 -14.24 3.55 10.90
C LEU A 65 -13.42 4.06 9.71
N ARG A 66 -12.27 3.43 9.44
CA ARG A 66 -11.43 3.71 8.29
C ARG A 66 -11.50 2.58 7.27
N TYR A 67 -11.54 2.96 6.00
CA TYR A 67 -11.58 2.07 4.85
C TYR A 67 -10.47 2.43 3.88
N TYR A 68 -9.64 1.45 3.52
CA TYR A 68 -8.56 1.60 2.55
C TYR A 68 -8.80 0.70 1.35
N THR A 69 -8.47 1.17 0.15
CA THR A 69 -8.61 0.34 -1.06
C THR A 69 -7.64 0.71 -2.15
N THR A 70 -7.31 -0.25 -3.02
CA THR A 70 -6.62 -0.01 -4.30
C THR A 70 -7.58 0.21 -5.47
N ALA A 71 -8.89 0.21 -5.22
CA ALA A 71 -9.90 0.58 -6.20
C ALA A 71 -9.65 2.01 -6.69
N GLY A 72 -9.41 2.17 -7.99
CA GLY A 72 -8.95 3.43 -8.59
C GLY A 72 -7.45 3.47 -8.93
N GLY A 73 -6.71 2.38 -8.69
CA GLY A 73 -5.35 2.18 -9.20
C GLY A 73 -4.23 2.67 -8.28
N GLN A 74 -4.56 3.29 -7.15
CA GLN A 74 -3.64 3.67 -6.07
C GLN A 74 -4.34 3.43 -4.73
N TRP A 75 -3.59 3.40 -3.64
CA TRP A 75 -4.18 3.34 -2.30
C TRP A 75 -4.95 4.63 -1.99
N ALA A 76 -6.20 4.47 -1.60
CA ALA A 76 -7.08 5.55 -1.12
C ALA A 76 -7.55 5.24 0.31
N GLU A 77 -7.83 6.29 1.08
CA GLU A 77 -8.38 6.23 2.45
C GLU A 77 -9.73 6.95 2.51
N TYR A 78 -10.69 6.34 3.22
CA TYR A 78 -11.99 6.91 3.52
C TYR A 78 -12.25 6.81 5.02
N VAL A 79 -12.68 7.91 5.63
CA VAL A 79 -13.13 7.94 7.04
C VAL A 79 -14.64 8.05 7.04
N LEU A 80 -15.32 7.03 7.57
CA LEU A 80 -16.78 7.02 7.60
C LEU A 80 -17.27 7.92 8.74
N PRO A 81 -18.15 8.89 8.46
CA PRO A 81 -18.40 9.97 9.39
C PRO A 81 -19.28 9.62 10.60
N GLU A 82 -20.12 8.58 10.48
CA GLU A 82 -21.22 8.28 11.42
C GLU A 82 -20.90 7.27 12.53
N THR A 83 -19.64 6.84 12.66
CA THR A 83 -19.23 5.91 13.72
C THR A 83 -18.46 6.65 14.81
N ASP A 84 -19.05 6.76 16.00
CA ASP A 84 -18.41 7.38 17.16
C ASP A 84 -17.19 6.58 17.61
N PHE A 85 -17.39 5.31 17.97
CA PHE A 85 -16.31 4.44 18.42
C PHE A 85 -16.52 2.98 18.03
N VAL A 86 -15.71 2.50 17.08
CA VAL A 86 -15.70 1.10 16.63
C VAL A 86 -14.55 0.34 17.28
N PHE A 87 -14.86 -0.82 17.87
CA PHE A 87 -13.89 -1.67 18.58
C PHE A 87 -13.45 -2.87 17.74
N HIS A 88 -14.41 -3.49 17.05
CA HIS A 88 -14.22 -4.72 16.29
C HIS A 88 -15.11 -4.69 15.05
N GLY A 89 -14.66 -5.34 14.00
CA GLY A 89 -15.48 -5.60 12.83
C GLY A 89 -14.77 -6.48 11.82
N SER A 90 -15.53 -6.90 10.83
CA SER A 90 -15.09 -7.77 9.75
C SER A 90 -15.70 -7.28 8.44
N ILE A 91 -14.95 -7.43 7.36
CA ILE A 91 -15.43 -7.21 6.00
C ILE A 91 -15.57 -8.54 5.28
N ALA A 92 -16.62 -8.65 4.45
CA ALA A 92 -16.84 -9.71 3.50
C ALA A 92 -17.20 -9.09 2.14
N ILE A 93 -17.04 -9.87 1.06
CA ILE A 93 -17.48 -9.47 -0.28
C ILE A 93 -18.45 -10.51 -0.83
N ASP A 94 -19.53 -10.06 -1.47
CA ASP A 94 -20.46 -10.97 -2.14
C ASP A 94 -20.09 -11.23 -3.60
N ARG A 95 -20.96 -11.97 -4.30
CA ARG A 95 -20.73 -12.43 -5.68
C ARG A 95 -20.80 -11.30 -6.70
N GLU A 96 -21.36 -10.15 -6.32
CA GLU A 96 -21.49 -8.96 -7.16
C GLU A 96 -20.45 -7.88 -6.80
N ASP A 97 -19.36 -8.27 -6.13
CA ASP A 97 -18.31 -7.39 -5.59
C ASP A 97 -18.80 -6.34 -4.58
N ARG A 98 -19.92 -6.57 -3.90
CA ARG A 98 -20.41 -5.63 -2.88
C ARG A 98 -19.79 -5.98 -1.54
N LEU A 99 -19.22 -4.96 -0.91
CA LEU A 99 -18.62 -5.06 0.42
C LEU A 99 -19.71 -5.06 1.50
N HIS A 100 -19.64 -6.05 2.38
CA HIS A 100 -20.48 -6.18 3.58
C HIS A 100 -19.60 -6.01 4.80
N VAL A 101 -19.98 -5.09 5.69
CA VAL A 101 -19.21 -4.80 6.90
C VAL A 101 -20.09 -4.99 8.12
N ALA A 102 -19.65 -5.83 9.05
CA ALA A 102 -20.26 -5.99 10.37
C ALA A 102 -19.30 -5.44 11.41
N TYR A 103 -19.79 -4.61 12.34
CA TYR A 103 -18.95 -3.98 13.35
C TYR A 103 -19.72 -3.71 14.65
N ALA A 104 -18.98 -3.70 15.77
CA ALA A 104 -19.48 -3.31 17.07
C ALA A 104 -19.09 -1.86 17.36
N THR A 105 -20.09 -1.03 17.68
CA THR A 105 -19.90 0.40 17.97
C THR A 105 -20.49 0.77 19.33
N ALA A 106 -19.86 1.72 20.01
CA ALA A 106 -20.48 2.45 21.11
C ALA A 106 -20.78 3.87 20.64
N LYS A 107 -22.02 4.30 20.85
CA LYS A 107 -22.40 5.70 20.68
C LYS A 107 -21.97 6.47 21.92
N VAL A 108 -21.26 7.57 21.75
CA VAL A 108 -20.99 8.48 22.87
C VAL A 108 -22.25 9.34 23.04
N VAL A 109 -23.10 8.93 23.97
CA VAL A 109 -24.27 9.75 24.35
C VAL A 109 -23.79 10.80 25.35
N ASP A 110 -23.78 12.07 24.96
CA ASP A 110 -23.55 13.16 25.91
C ASP A 110 -24.77 13.22 26.84
N ASN A 111 -24.58 12.89 28.11
CA ASN A 111 -25.65 12.78 29.10
C ASN A 111 -25.88 14.11 29.85
N ARG A 112 -25.58 15.24 29.20
CA ARG A 112 -25.81 16.59 29.75
C ARG A 112 -27.28 16.96 29.55
N ILE A 113 -28.03 16.89 30.66
CA ILE A 113 -29.37 17.47 30.85
C ILE A 113 -29.19 18.91 31.33
#